data_AF-A0A6S7GXB8-F1
#
_entry.id   AF-A0A6S7GXB8-F1
#
_cell.length_a   1.000
_cell.length_b   1.000
_cell.length_c   1.000
_cell.angle_alpha   90.00
_cell.angle_beta   90.00
_cell.angle_gamma   90.00
#
_symmetry.space_group_name_H-M   'P 1'
#
loop_
_entity.id
_entity.type
_entity.pdbx_description
1 polymer ?
#
loop_
_entity_poly.entity_id
_entity_poly.type
_entity_poly.pdbx_seq_one_letter_code
_entity_poly.pdbx_strand_id
1 'polypeptide(L)'
;MEKYISFSLGKSLVFIDSIQFMASSLEALASNLSPEDFKIVGQRWQGEDFDLVRQKGIFPYEYLDDISKLDTKELPSRDKFYSSLYESEVKEEDYQRALKVWDHFKMKTMRDYHDLYLETDVLLLADVFENFRKTCLENYKLDPAHCISAPSLSWDAFLKQSGEEIELVSDMDMFQFFEKGMRGGVSHIAHRHSTANNKYMETYNEEAENKFLMYLDANNLYGWAMSQPLPNGEFEWIENVDEINIDDYLGDSGRGI
;
A
#
# COMPACT_ATOMS: atom_id res chain seq x y z
N MET A 1 -15.20 -9.34 9.36
CA MET A 1 -15.08 -9.34 7.90
C MET A 1 -13.89 -10.25 7.57
N GLU A 2 -14.12 -11.36 6.88
CA GLU A 2 -13.03 -12.25 6.45
C GLU A 2 -12.15 -11.53 5.42
N LYS A 3 -10.82 -11.60 5.59
CA LYS A 3 -9.86 -11.03 4.65
C LYS A 3 -9.44 -12.11 3.66
N TYR A 4 -10.10 -12.16 2.51
CA TYR A 4 -9.69 -13.04 1.41
C TYR A 4 -8.67 -12.31 0.53
N ILE A 5 -7.48 -12.89 0.37
CA ILE A 5 -6.41 -12.36 -0.50
C ILE A 5 -6.71 -12.67 -1.97
N SER A 6 -7.23 -13.87 -2.23
CA SER A 6 -7.73 -14.29 -3.54
C SER A 6 -8.73 -15.44 -3.39
N PHE A 7 -9.55 -15.64 -4.42
CA PHE A 7 -10.33 -16.87 -4.57
C PHE A 7 -10.43 -17.24 -6.05
N SER A 8 -10.63 -18.52 -6.33
CA SER A 8 -10.72 -19.03 -7.71
C SER A 8 -12.08 -19.68 -7.95
N LEU A 9 -12.68 -19.39 -9.11
CA LEU A 9 -13.84 -20.08 -9.61
C LEU A 9 -13.41 -21.05 -10.72
N GLY A 10 -13.35 -22.34 -10.36
CA GLY A 10 -12.82 -23.37 -11.25
C GLY A 10 -11.31 -23.22 -11.49
N LYS A 11 -10.86 -23.50 -12.72
CA LYS A 11 -9.44 -23.45 -13.10
C LYS A 11 -9.05 -22.21 -13.92
N SER A 12 -9.98 -21.30 -14.17
CA SER A 12 -9.82 -20.27 -15.20
C SER A 12 -10.12 -18.86 -14.73
N LEU A 13 -10.83 -18.69 -13.62
CA LEU A 13 -11.15 -17.37 -13.08
C LEU A 13 -10.54 -17.23 -11.69
N VAL A 14 -9.64 -16.27 -11.55
CA VAL A 14 -8.99 -15.92 -10.29
C VAL A 14 -9.37 -14.48 -9.96
N PHE A 15 -9.94 -14.28 -8.79
CA PHE A 15 -10.23 -12.98 -8.22
C PHE A 15 -9.14 -12.64 -7.22
N ILE A 16 -8.52 -11.48 -7.40
CA ILE A 16 -7.38 -11.03 -6.60
C ILE A 16 -7.74 -9.68 -6.01
N ASP A 17 -7.39 -9.49 -4.74
CA ASP A 17 -7.60 -8.23 -4.04
C ASP A 17 -6.47 -7.23 -4.38
N SER A 18 -6.80 -6.17 -5.12
CA SER A 18 -5.83 -5.16 -5.55
C SER A 18 -5.13 -4.45 -4.39
N ILE A 19 -5.75 -4.38 -3.20
CA ILE A 19 -5.14 -3.74 -2.02
C ILE A 19 -3.90 -4.49 -1.54
N GLN A 20 -3.77 -5.77 -1.89
CA GLN A 20 -2.61 -6.61 -1.57
C GLN A 20 -1.36 -6.21 -2.36
N PHE A 21 -1.52 -5.39 -3.40
CA PHE A 21 -0.43 -4.79 -4.17
C PHE A 21 -0.21 -3.32 -3.83
N MET A 22 -1.30 -2.57 -3.69
CA MET A 22 -1.27 -1.13 -3.49
C MET A 22 -2.16 -0.77 -2.29
N ALA A 23 -1.56 -0.81 -1.09
CA ALA A 23 -2.26 -0.61 0.18
C ALA A 23 -2.56 0.87 0.47
N SER A 24 -3.32 1.52 -0.42
CA SER A 24 -3.75 2.91 -0.30
C SER A 24 -5.16 3.09 -0.85
N SER A 25 -5.78 4.24 -0.59
CA SER A 25 -7.09 4.55 -1.16
C SER A 25 -7.00 4.75 -2.67
N LEU A 26 -8.08 4.44 -3.39
CA LEU A 26 -8.14 4.70 -4.83
C LEU A 26 -7.95 6.20 -5.16
N GLU A 27 -8.39 7.10 -4.27
CA GLU A 27 -8.13 8.55 -4.41
C GLU A 27 -6.64 8.87 -4.39
N ALA A 28 -5.92 8.33 -3.41
CA ALA A 28 -4.48 8.54 -3.30
C ALA A 28 -3.74 7.90 -4.48
N LEU A 29 -4.16 6.72 -4.93
CA LEU A 29 -3.53 6.05 -6.08
C LEU A 29 -3.79 6.80 -7.39
N ALA A 30 -5.03 7.21 -7.66
CA ALA A 30 -5.39 7.95 -8.87
C ALA A 30 -4.73 9.34 -8.91
N SER A 31 -4.62 10.03 -7.78
CA SER A 31 -3.96 11.35 -7.71
C SER A 31 -2.45 11.32 -7.97
N ASN A 32 -1.81 10.14 -7.87
CA ASN A 32 -0.41 9.96 -8.25
C ASN A 32 -0.19 9.76 -9.75
N LEU A 33 -1.25 9.52 -10.53
CA LEU A 33 -1.16 9.34 -11.97
C LEU A 33 -1.14 10.69 -12.70
N SER A 34 -0.33 10.77 -13.75
CA SER A 34 -0.37 11.90 -14.68
C SER A 34 -1.55 11.75 -15.66
N PRO A 35 -2.06 12.84 -16.28
CA PRO A 35 -3.15 12.76 -17.27
C PRO A 35 -2.93 11.71 -18.37
N GLU A 36 -1.69 11.55 -18.82
CA GLU A 36 -1.30 10.61 -19.86
C GLU A 36 -1.32 9.14 -19.42
N ASP A 37 -1.32 8.87 -18.11
CA ASP A 37 -1.37 7.51 -17.56
C ASP A 37 -2.79 6.93 -17.52
N PHE A 38 -3.82 7.79 -17.64
CA PHE A 38 -5.24 7.38 -17.69
C PHE A 38 -5.65 6.90 -19.08
N LYS A 39 -5.08 5.78 -19.54
CA LYS A 39 -5.32 5.24 -20.89
C LYS A 39 -6.74 4.73 -21.08
N ILE A 40 -7.31 4.08 -20.08
CA ILE A 40 -8.62 3.44 -20.14
C ILE A 40 -9.71 4.50 -19.92
N VAL A 41 -9.59 5.32 -18.89
CA VAL A 41 -10.51 6.46 -18.67
C VAL A 41 -10.48 7.42 -19.86
N GLY A 42 -9.30 7.71 -20.40
CA GLY A 42 -9.13 8.54 -21.59
C GLY A 42 -9.73 7.94 -22.87
N GLN A 43 -9.90 6.63 -22.98
CA GLN A 43 -10.63 6.05 -24.13
C GLN A 43 -12.13 6.36 -24.08
N ARG A 44 -12.67 6.60 -22.88
CA ARG A 44 -14.10 6.79 -22.66
C ARG A 44 -14.50 8.26 -22.56
N TRP A 45 -13.71 9.07 -21.89
CA TRP A 45 -13.97 10.51 -21.70
C TRP A 45 -12.79 11.36 -22.16
N GLN A 46 -13.11 12.56 -22.64
CA GLN A 46 -12.17 13.54 -23.18
C GLN A 46 -12.54 14.94 -22.72
N GLY A 47 -11.59 15.87 -22.74
CA GLY A 47 -11.83 17.27 -22.35
C GLY A 47 -12.31 17.42 -20.91
N GLU A 48 -13.33 18.23 -20.67
CA GLU A 48 -13.84 18.51 -19.33
C GLU A 48 -14.39 17.25 -18.64
N ASP A 49 -15.04 16.34 -19.38
CA ASP A 49 -15.52 15.07 -18.83
C ASP A 49 -14.37 14.28 -18.20
N PHE A 50 -13.24 14.19 -18.93
CA PHE A 50 -12.04 13.50 -18.47
C PHE A 50 -11.48 14.13 -17.19
N ASP A 51 -11.42 15.46 -17.13
CA ASP A 51 -10.92 16.19 -15.96
C ASP A 51 -11.77 15.98 -14.71
N LEU A 52 -13.08 15.78 -14.88
CA LEU A 52 -14.00 15.49 -13.79
C LEU A 52 -13.88 14.04 -13.29
N VAL A 53 -13.82 13.08 -14.22
CA VAL A 53 -13.90 11.64 -13.89
C VAL A 53 -12.55 11.01 -13.50
N ARG A 54 -11.41 11.64 -13.85
CA ARG A 54 -10.09 11.16 -13.42
C ARG A 54 -9.80 11.34 -11.93
N GLN A 55 -10.70 12.02 -11.21
CA GLN A 55 -10.62 12.24 -9.77
C GLN A 55 -11.73 11.46 -9.07
N LYS A 56 -11.37 10.63 -8.08
CA LYS A 56 -12.33 9.79 -7.34
C LYS A 56 -13.47 10.64 -6.78
N GLY A 57 -14.72 10.26 -7.05
CA GLY A 57 -15.93 10.93 -6.56
C GLY A 57 -16.18 10.75 -5.06
N ILE A 58 -17.11 11.53 -4.50
CA ILE A 58 -17.74 11.21 -3.21
C ILE A 58 -19.05 10.44 -3.43
N PHE A 59 -19.46 9.63 -2.47
CA PHE A 59 -20.69 8.85 -2.58
C PHE A 59 -21.42 8.78 -1.23
N PRO A 60 -22.77 8.93 -1.19
CA PRO A 60 -23.51 8.99 0.06
C PRO A 60 -23.94 7.58 0.50
N TYR A 61 -22.98 6.78 0.97
CA TYR A 61 -23.17 5.35 1.29
C TYR A 61 -24.27 5.11 2.33
N GLU A 62 -24.28 5.89 3.40
CA GLU A 62 -25.25 5.79 4.51
C GLU A 62 -26.65 6.21 4.08
N TYR A 63 -26.77 7.11 3.12
CA TYR A 63 -28.06 7.52 2.58
C TYR A 63 -28.64 6.47 1.64
N LEU A 64 -27.83 5.82 0.81
CA LEU A 64 -28.29 4.88 -0.22
C LEU A 64 -28.46 3.45 0.34
N ASP A 65 -29.32 3.33 1.34
CA ASP A 65 -29.66 2.08 2.05
C ASP A 65 -30.79 1.27 1.38
N ASP A 66 -31.43 1.82 0.36
CA ASP A 66 -32.58 1.23 -0.33
C ASP A 66 -32.53 1.52 -1.84
N ILE A 67 -32.86 0.50 -2.65
CA ILE A 67 -32.82 0.59 -4.12
C ILE A 67 -33.74 1.69 -4.67
N SER A 68 -34.86 1.99 -4.02
CA SER A 68 -35.80 3.03 -4.47
C SER A 68 -35.17 4.43 -4.44
N LYS A 69 -34.16 4.66 -3.58
CA LYS A 69 -33.45 5.93 -3.51
C LYS A 69 -32.64 6.23 -4.77
N LEU A 70 -32.30 5.21 -5.58
CA LEU A 70 -31.68 5.41 -6.89
C LEU A 70 -32.59 6.19 -7.85
N ASP A 71 -33.92 6.17 -7.67
CA ASP A 71 -34.84 6.88 -8.54
C ASP A 71 -35.12 8.33 -8.07
N THR A 72 -34.46 8.77 -6.99
CA THR A 72 -34.48 10.15 -6.49
C THR A 72 -33.94 11.11 -7.54
N LYS A 73 -34.62 12.23 -7.77
CA LYS A 73 -34.34 13.16 -8.89
C LYS A 73 -33.39 14.31 -8.56
N GLU A 74 -32.71 14.21 -7.43
CA GLU A 74 -31.80 15.23 -6.94
C GLU A 74 -30.60 14.57 -6.27
N LEU A 75 -29.46 15.27 -6.27
CA LEU A 75 -28.33 14.91 -5.44
C LEU A 75 -28.68 15.22 -3.97
N PRO A 76 -28.53 14.28 -3.04
CA PRO A 76 -28.78 14.50 -1.62
C PRO A 76 -27.96 15.68 -1.08
N SER A 77 -28.49 16.33 -0.04
CA SER A 77 -27.78 17.38 0.67
C SER A 77 -26.47 16.88 1.30
N ARG A 78 -25.51 17.80 1.55
CA ARG A 78 -24.17 17.46 2.07
C ARG A 78 -24.20 16.63 3.36
N ASP A 79 -25.17 16.86 4.25
CA ASP A 79 -25.33 16.10 5.49
C ASP A 79 -25.60 14.60 5.27
N LYS A 80 -26.08 14.22 4.08
CA LYS A 80 -26.32 12.82 3.67
C LYS A 80 -25.06 12.10 3.20
N PHE A 81 -23.93 12.79 3.10
CA PHE A 81 -22.61 12.23 2.77
C PHE A 81 -21.75 11.96 4.01
N TYR A 82 -22.30 12.05 5.23
CA TYR A 82 -21.56 11.73 6.45
C TYR A 82 -21.06 10.29 6.43
N SER A 83 -19.75 10.09 6.67
CA SER A 83 -19.15 8.76 6.73
C SER A 83 -19.03 8.27 8.15
N SER A 84 -19.75 7.18 8.47
CA SER A 84 -19.64 6.46 9.73
C SER A 84 -18.28 5.79 9.94
N LEU A 85 -17.57 5.50 8.84
CA LEU A 85 -16.23 4.90 8.87
C LEU A 85 -15.16 5.89 9.37
N TYR A 86 -15.26 7.16 8.94
CA TYR A 86 -14.31 8.22 9.29
C TYR A 86 -14.84 9.14 10.40
N GLU A 87 -16.08 8.93 10.83
CA GLU A 87 -16.82 9.78 11.77
C GLU A 87 -16.82 11.27 11.38
N SER A 88 -16.83 11.56 10.07
CA SER A 88 -16.63 12.91 9.54
C SER A 88 -17.62 13.26 8.42
N GLU A 89 -17.95 14.55 8.32
CA GLU A 89 -18.62 15.10 7.15
C GLU A 89 -17.66 15.22 5.95
N VAL A 90 -18.21 15.17 4.74
CA VAL A 90 -17.45 15.53 3.54
C VAL A 90 -17.09 17.02 3.54
N LYS A 91 -15.95 17.33 2.92
CA LYS A 91 -15.52 18.72 2.75
C LYS A 91 -16.47 19.45 1.79
N GLU A 92 -16.59 20.77 1.97
CA GLU A 92 -17.44 21.59 1.12
C GLU A 92 -16.97 21.56 -0.33
N GLU A 93 -15.66 21.58 -0.55
CA GLU A 93 -15.06 21.55 -1.89
C GLU A 93 -15.41 20.27 -2.65
N ASP A 94 -15.43 19.13 -1.97
CA ASP A 94 -15.78 17.83 -2.55
C ASP A 94 -17.27 17.77 -2.93
N TYR A 95 -18.14 18.33 -2.08
CA TYR A 95 -19.57 18.41 -2.35
C TYR A 95 -19.90 19.37 -3.51
N GLN A 96 -19.22 20.52 -3.59
CA GLN A 96 -19.36 21.43 -4.74
C GLN A 96 -18.92 20.77 -6.04
N ARG A 97 -17.88 19.93 -6.00
CA ARG A 97 -17.49 19.14 -7.17
C ARG A 97 -18.55 18.10 -7.54
N ALA A 98 -19.18 17.43 -6.57
CA ALA A 98 -20.27 16.49 -6.85
C ALA A 98 -21.47 17.18 -7.51
N LEU A 99 -21.83 18.38 -7.07
CA LEU A 99 -22.85 19.22 -7.74
C LEU A 99 -22.44 19.56 -9.18
N LYS A 100 -21.18 19.96 -9.39
CA LYS A 100 -20.65 20.22 -10.74
C LYS A 100 -20.78 18.98 -11.64
N VAL A 101 -20.42 17.80 -11.14
CA VAL A 101 -20.55 16.53 -11.88
C VAL A 101 -22.01 16.24 -12.22
N TRP A 102 -22.91 16.39 -11.26
CA TRP A 102 -24.35 16.20 -11.46
C TRP A 102 -24.90 17.08 -12.58
N ASP A 103 -24.57 18.37 -12.55
CA ASP A 103 -25.02 19.36 -13.53
C ASP A 103 -24.38 19.14 -14.91
N HIS A 104 -23.07 18.89 -14.94
CA HIS A 104 -22.28 18.71 -16.16
C HIS A 104 -22.75 17.51 -16.98
N PHE A 105 -22.92 16.35 -16.32
CA PHE A 105 -23.42 15.14 -16.96
C PHE A 105 -24.94 15.11 -17.10
N LYS A 106 -25.64 16.18 -16.70
CA LYS A 106 -27.10 16.35 -16.82
C LYS A 106 -27.86 15.18 -16.19
N MET A 107 -27.41 14.78 -15.01
CA MET A 107 -27.97 13.66 -14.26
C MET A 107 -29.42 13.95 -13.88
N LYS A 108 -30.28 12.95 -14.00
CA LYS A 108 -31.71 13.07 -13.71
C LYS A 108 -32.09 12.35 -12.44
N THR A 109 -31.30 11.35 -12.07
CA THR A 109 -31.57 10.45 -10.95
C THR A 109 -30.29 10.09 -10.22
N MET A 110 -30.41 9.67 -8.96
CA MET A 110 -29.31 9.10 -8.20
C MET A 110 -28.70 7.86 -8.84
N ARG A 111 -29.47 7.15 -9.68
CA ARG A 111 -28.98 6.06 -10.52
C ARG A 111 -27.94 6.53 -11.52
N ASP A 112 -28.16 7.67 -12.17
CA ASP A 112 -27.18 8.23 -13.12
C ASP A 112 -25.86 8.58 -12.40
N TYR A 113 -25.94 9.15 -11.19
CA TYR A 113 -24.77 9.46 -10.36
C TYR A 113 -24.07 8.19 -9.88
N HIS A 114 -24.82 7.19 -9.41
CA HIS A 114 -24.30 5.88 -9.01
C HIS A 114 -23.58 5.18 -10.15
N ASP A 115 -24.18 5.12 -11.33
CA ASP A 115 -23.62 4.38 -12.46
C ASP A 115 -22.32 5.05 -12.94
N LEU A 116 -22.28 6.39 -12.99
CA LEU A 116 -21.04 7.12 -13.26
C LEU A 116 -20.01 6.88 -12.15
N TYR A 117 -20.39 6.99 -10.88
CA TYR A 117 -19.49 6.75 -9.75
C TYR A 117 -18.84 5.37 -9.81
N LEU A 118 -19.63 4.33 -9.97
CA LEU A 118 -19.16 2.95 -10.04
C LEU A 118 -18.28 2.72 -11.27
N GLU A 119 -18.70 3.22 -12.44
CA GLU A 119 -17.92 3.09 -13.67
C GLU A 119 -16.57 3.79 -13.54
N THR A 120 -16.53 5.01 -13.00
CA THR A 120 -15.28 5.74 -12.78
C THR A 120 -14.38 5.03 -11.78
N ASP A 121 -14.89 4.50 -10.67
CA ASP A 121 -14.10 3.75 -9.69
C ASP A 121 -13.43 2.51 -10.33
N VAL A 122 -14.16 1.77 -11.18
CA VAL A 122 -13.62 0.60 -11.88
C VAL A 122 -12.53 1.00 -12.88
N LEU A 123 -12.77 2.04 -13.68
CA LEU A 123 -11.83 2.46 -14.73
C LEU A 123 -10.58 3.13 -14.13
N LEU A 124 -10.73 3.90 -13.05
CA LEU A 124 -9.61 4.46 -12.28
C LEU A 124 -8.74 3.33 -11.72
N LEU A 125 -9.34 2.32 -11.10
CA LEU A 125 -8.58 1.18 -10.58
C LEU A 125 -7.87 0.42 -11.71
N ALA A 126 -8.51 0.27 -12.87
CA ALA A 126 -7.90 -0.35 -14.03
C ALA A 126 -6.68 0.44 -14.51
N ASP A 127 -6.77 1.76 -14.67
CA ASP A 127 -5.62 2.60 -15.06
C ASP A 127 -4.49 2.54 -14.02
N VAL A 128 -4.82 2.62 -12.72
CA VAL A 128 -3.86 2.47 -11.62
C VAL A 128 -3.13 1.13 -11.71
N PHE A 129 -3.87 0.03 -11.89
CA PHE A 129 -3.28 -1.30 -11.93
C PHE A 129 -2.49 -1.56 -13.23
N GLU A 130 -2.92 -1.05 -14.37
CA GLU A 130 -2.16 -1.15 -15.63
C GLU A 130 -0.85 -0.37 -15.56
N ASN A 131 -0.82 0.80 -14.91
CA ASN A 131 0.43 1.54 -14.68
C ASN A 131 1.37 0.78 -13.73
N PHE A 132 0.83 0.17 -12.68
CA PHE A 132 1.60 -0.72 -11.81
C PHE A 132 2.17 -1.92 -12.59
N ARG A 133 1.35 -2.61 -13.39
CA ARG A 133 1.78 -3.72 -14.26
C ARG A 133 2.90 -3.31 -15.21
N LYS A 134 2.75 -2.17 -15.89
CA LYS A 134 3.77 -1.60 -16.77
C LYS A 134 5.09 -1.40 -16.02
N THR A 135 5.05 -0.78 -14.85
CA THR A 135 6.22 -0.55 -14.00
C THR A 135 6.90 -1.86 -13.60
N CYS A 136 6.13 -2.87 -13.19
CA CYS A 136 6.65 -4.19 -12.83
C CYS A 136 7.28 -4.93 -14.02
N LEU A 137 6.65 -4.86 -15.20
CA LEU A 137 7.20 -5.43 -16.43
C LEU A 137 8.48 -4.72 -16.86
N GLU A 138 8.56 -3.40 -16.72
CA GLU A 138 9.75 -2.63 -17.04
C GLU A 138 10.92 -2.97 -16.10
N ASN A 139 10.68 -3.02 -14.79
CA ASN A 139 11.73 -3.19 -13.78
C ASN A 139 12.08 -4.65 -13.48
N TYR A 140 11.08 -5.51 -13.31
CA TYR A 140 11.26 -6.91 -12.86
C TYR A 140 11.04 -7.94 -13.98
N LYS A 141 10.52 -7.51 -15.13
CA LYS A 141 10.11 -8.41 -16.23
C LYS A 141 9.08 -9.44 -15.76
N LEU A 142 8.28 -9.11 -14.75
CA LEU A 142 7.23 -9.94 -14.16
C LEU A 142 5.90 -9.20 -14.26
N ASP A 143 4.83 -9.95 -14.54
CA ASP A 143 3.48 -9.42 -14.54
C ASP A 143 2.82 -9.67 -13.19
N PRO A 144 2.49 -8.62 -12.42
CA PRO A 144 1.90 -8.79 -11.10
C PRO A 144 0.50 -9.41 -11.13
N ALA A 145 -0.16 -9.46 -12.30
CA ALA A 145 -1.43 -10.18 -12.46
C ALA A 145 -1.29 -11.72 -12.30
N HIS A 146 -0.06 -12.24 -12.30
CA HIS A 146 0.23 -13.65 -12.01
C HIS A 146 0.64 -13.90 -10.55
N CYS A 147 0.68 -12.86 -9.72
CA CYS A 147 0.98 -12.94 -8.30
C CYS A 147 -0.32 -12.75 -7.50
N ILE A 148 -0.30 -13.08 -6.20
CA ILE A 148 -1.45 -12.87 -5.31
C ILE A 148 -1.32 -11.61 -4.45
N SER A 149 -0.13 -11.04 -4.35
CA SER A 149 0.20 -9.85 -3.53
C SER A 149 1.54 -9.22 -3.92
N ALA A 150 1.80 -8.00 -3.47
CA ALA A 150 3.11 -7.35 -3.63
C ALA A 150 4.28 -8.15 -3.00
N PRO A 151 4.17 -8.71 -1.78
CA PRO A 151 5.22 -9.58 -1.24
C PRO A 151 5.54 -10.79 -2.12
N SER A 152 4.52 -11.45 -2.70
CA SER A 152 4.76 -12.58 -3.62
C SER A 152 5.47 -12.12 -4.90
N LEU A 153 5.09 -10.97 -5.46
CA LEU A 153 5.79 -10.37 -6.59
C LEU A 153 7.24 -10.02 -6.24
N SER A 154 7.48 -9.43 -5.07
CA SER A 154 8.83 -9.07 -4.63
C SER A 154 9.71 -10.29 -4.42
N TRP A 155 9.14 -11.39 -3.92
CA TRP A 155 9.83 -12.67 -3.78
C TRP A 155 10.23 -13.26 -5.14
N ASP A 156 9.29 -13.31 -6.09
CA ASP A 156 9.55 -13.79 -7.44
C ASP A 156 10.58 -12.91 -8.17
N ALA A 157 10.49 -11.59 -7.99
CA ALA A 157 11.44 -10.63 -8.56
C ALA A 157 12.85 -10.83 -7.97
N PHE A 158 12.94 -11.05 -6.67
CA PHE A 158 14.20 -11.34 -5.98
C PHE A 158 14.84 -12.61 -6.54
N LEU A 159 14.13 -13.74 -6.52
CA LEU A 159 14.66 -15.03 -7.02
C LEU A 159 15.09 -14.93 -8.48
N LYS A 160 14.29 -14.28 -9.32
CA LYS A 160 14.61 -14.09 -10.74
C LYS A 160 15.85 -13.23 -10.96
N GLN A 161 16.01 -12.17 -10.16
CA GLN A 161 17.11 -11.22 -10.30
C GLN A 161 18.43 -11.77 -9.73
N SER A 162 18.37 -12.49 -8.61
CA SER A 162 19.53 -13.07 -7.94
C SER A 162 19.99 -14.36 -8.63
N GLY A 163 19.05 -15.16 -9.14
CA GLY A 163 19.35 -16.50 -9.65
C GLY A 163 19.68 -17.50 -8.54
N GLU A 164 19.43 -17.14 -7.28
CA GLU A 164 19.69 -17.96 -6.11
C GLU A 164 18.63 -19.05 -5.95
N GLU A 165 19.05 -20.23 -5.51
CA GLU A 165 18.16 -21.30 -5.06
C GLU A 165 18.16 -21.33 -3.54
N ILE A 166 16.98 -21.16 -2.93
CA ILE A 166 16.82 -21.15 -1.48
C ILE A 166 16.34 -22.52 -1.03
N GLU A 167 17.08 -23.13 -0.11
CA GLU A 167 16.71 -24.42 0.45
C GLU A 167 15.39 -24.33 1.22
N LEU A 168 14.48 -25.26 0.91
CA LEU A 168 13.26 -25.43 1.68
C LEU A 168 13.54 -26.19 2.97
N VAL A 169 13.41 -25.51 4.11
CA VAL A 169 13.48 -26.13 5.44
C VAL A 169 12.37 -27.17 5.59
N SER A 170 12.75 -28.44 5.45
CA SER A 170 11.82 -29.57 5.45
C SER A 170 11.70 -30.24 6.83
N ASP A 171 12.66 -30.01 7.72
CA ASP A 171 12.62 -30.43 9.11
C ASP A 171 11.76 -29.45 9.94
N MET A 172 10.70 -29.97 10.56
CA MET A 172 9.78 -29.21 11.40
C MET A 172 10.45 -28.62 12.64
N ASP A 173 11.38 -29.36 13.26
CA ASP A 173 12.07 -28.89 14.47
C ASP A 173 13.03 -27.75 14.13
N MET A 174 13.69 -27.82 12.97
CA MET A 174 14.55 -26.75 12.45
C MET A 174 13.73 -25.51 12.09
N PHE A 175 12.60 -25.67 11.41
CA PHE A 175 11.67 -24.58 11.12
C PHE A 175 11.22 -23.87 12.40
N GLN A 176 10.79 -24.64 13.41
CA GLN A 176 10.40 -24.07 14.70
C GLN A 176 11.55 -23.38 15.43
N PHE A 177 12.77 -23.88 15.29
CA PHE A 177 13.97 -23.25 15.85
C PHE A 177 14.22 -21.88 15.22
N PHE A 178 14.18 -21.78 13.88
CA PHE A 178 14.30 -20.50 13.17
C PHE A 178 13.19 -19.52 13.56
N GLU A 179 11.93 -19.95 13.55
CA GLU A 179 10.78 -19.13 13.96
C GLU A 179 10.94 -18.58 15.39
N LYS A 180 11.39 -19.42 16.34
CA LYS A 180 11.67 -19.00 17.73
C LYS A 180 12.86 -18.05 17.83
N GLY A 181 13.78 -18.09 16.88
CA GLY A 181 14.94 -17.20 16.77
C GLY A 181 14.62 -15.83 16.18
N MET A 182 13.58 -15.72 15.34
CA MET A 182 13.23 -14.46 14.67
C MET A 182 12.90 -13.33 15.66
N ARG A 183 13.48 -12.15 15.44
CA ARG A 183 13.20 -10.93 16.20
C ARG A 183 12.87 -9.81 15.22
N GLY A 184 11.93 -8.96 15.61
CA GLY A 184 11.59 -7.75 14.85
C GLY A 184 12.59 -6.61 15.10
N GLY A 185 12.23 -5.42 14.64
CA GLY A 185 13.02 -4.21 14.87
C GLY A 185 13.19 -3.89 16.36
N VAL A 186 14.38 -3.45 16.74
CA VAL A 186 14.68 -3.02 18.11
C VAL A 186 13.99 -1.68 18.37
N SER A 187 13.13 -1.64 19.38
CA SER A 187 12.51 -0.40 19.87
C SER A 187 12.91 -0.17 21.32
N HIS A 188 13.56 0.96 21.59
CA HIS A 188 14.11 1.28 22.90
C HIS A 188 13.91 2.75 23.25
N ILE A 189 13.36 3.01 24.43
CA ILE A 189 13.22 4.35 24.99
C ILE A 189 14.21 4.49 26.15
N ALA A 190 15.38 5.08 25.87
CA ALA A 190 16.40 5.33 26.89
C ALA A 190 16.01 6.46 27.86
N HIS A 191 15.29 7.47 27.36
CA HIS A 191 14.80 8.60 28.15
C HIS A 191 13.36 8.93 27.77
N ARG A 192 12.44 8.90 28.75
CA ARG A 192 10.98 8.94 28.52
C ARG A 192 10.49 10.20 27.81
N HIS A 193 11.11 11.35 28.07
CA HIS A 193 10.67 12.62 27.49
C HIS A 193 11.83 13.62 27.44
N SER A 194 12.00 14.31 26.33
CA SER A 194 13.07 15.30 26.16
C SER A 194 12.53 16.45 25.32
N THR A 195 12.68 17.68 25.80
CA THR A 195 12.25 18.87 25.07
C THR A 195 13.48 19.63 24.58
N ALA A 196 13.45 20.10 23.33
CA ALA A 196 14.46 21.00 22.82
C ALA A 196 14.32 22.38 23.49
N ASN A 197 15.44 23.02 23.83
CA ASN A 197 15.48 24.42 24.26
C ASN A 197 16.60 25.12 23.47
N ASN A 198 16.27 25.75 22.36
CA ASN A 198 17.23 26.50 21.58
C ASN A 198 16.54 27.64 20.84
N LYS A 199 17.32 28.61 20.38
CA LYS A 199 16.86 29.87 19.75
C LYS A 199 15.93 29.73 18.54
N TYR A 200 15.75 28.54 17.98
CA TYR A 200 14.87 28.28 16.85
C TYR A 200 13.45 27.86 17.29
N MET A 201 13.22 27.63 18.58
CA MET A 201 11.93 27.21 19.13
C MET A 201 11.10 28.42 19.57
N GLU A 202 9.78 28.39 19.34
CA GLU A 202 8.85 29.43 19.82
C GLU A 202 8.80 29.51 21.35
N THR A 203 9.07 28.39 22.03
CA THR A 203 9.08 28.28 23.50
C THR A 203 10.49 28.41 24.11
N TYR A 204 11.42 29.03 23.40
CA TYR A 204 12.80 29.17 23.86
C TYR A 204 12.90 29.98 25.16
N ASN A 205 13.64 29.45 26.13
CA ASN A 205 13.95 30.13 27.38
C ASN A 205 15.46 30.37 27.48
N GLU A 206 15.86 31.65 27.45
CA GLU A 206 17.27 32.09 27.57
C GLU A 206 17.89 31.78 28.94
N GLU A 207 17.08 31.63 29.99
CA GLU A 207 17.54 31.30 31.34
C GLU A 207 17.80 29.79 31.53
N ALA A 208 17.36 28.96 30.59
CA ALA A 208 17.54 27.50 30.63
C ALA A 208 18.69 27.04 29.71
N GLU A 209 19.22 25.84 29.98
CA GLU A 209 20.31 25.26 29.20
C GLU A 209 19.93 25.07 27.72
N ASN A 210 20.85 25.40 26.81
CA ASN A 210 20.67 25.16 25.39
C ASN A 210 20.70 23.66 25.09
N LYS A 211 19.62 23.15 24.51
CA LYS A 211 19.40 21.74 24.22
C LYS A 211 18.82 21.54 22.82
N PHE A 212 19.50 20.72 22.03
CA PHE A 212 19.09 20.32 20.69
C PHE A 212 18.64 18.86 20.69
N LEU A 213 17.69 18.54 19.83
CA LEU A 213 17.29 17.16 19.54
C LEU A 213 17.72 16.84 18.12
N MET A 214 18.28 15.65 17.93
CA MET A 214 18.70 15.14 16.64
C MET A 214 17.82 13.95 16.28
N TYR A 215 17.32 13.93 15.04
CA TYR A 215 16.59 12.81 14.48
C TYR A 215 17.42 12.23 13.33
N LEU A 216 17.80 10.96 13.47
CA LEU A 216 18.56 10.21 12.48
C LEU A 216 17.72 9.02 12.04
N ASP A 217 17.69 8.78 10.73
CA ASP A 217 16.99 7.64 10.14
C ASP A 217 17.90 7.00 9.10
N ALA A 218 17.92 5.66 9.07
CA ALA A 218 18.75 4.89 8.16
C ALA A 218 17.96 4.61 6.87
N ASN A 219 18.41 5.20 5.76
CA ASN A 219 17.82 4.98 4.45
C ASN A 219 17.89 3.49 4.06
N ASN A 220 16.74 2.83 3.92
CA ASN A 220 16.61 1.43 3.50
C ASN A 220 17.45 0.44 4.33
N LEU A 221 17.31 0.50 5.67
CA LEU A 221 18.07 -0.35 6.61
C LEU A 221 18.03 -1.84 6.26
N TYR A 222 16.83 -2.41 6.05
CA TYR A 222 16.70 -3.83 5.70
C TYR A 222 17.26 -4.15 4.31
N GLY A 223 17.08 -3.27 3.32
CA GLY A 223 17.65 -3.49 1.99
C GLY A 223 19.18 -3.49 2.02
N TRP A 224 19.80 -2.66 2.86
CA TRP A 224 21.23 -2.73 3.10
C TRP A 224 21.63 -4.05 3.77
N ALA A 225 20.91 -4.48 4.81
CA ALA A 225 21.18 -5.77 5.46
C ALA A 225 21.04 -6.96 4.49
N MET A 226 20.04 -6.92 3.61
CA MET A 226 19.81 -7.94 2.57
C MET A 226 20.85 -7.95 1.45
N SER A 227 21.68 -6.89 1.34
CA SER A 227 22.82 -6.87 0.41
C SER A 227 24.08 -7.52 0.99
N GLN A 228 24.06 -7.88 2.28
CA GLN A 228 25.16 -8.62 2.91
C GLN A 228 25.02 -10.13 2.64
N PRO A 229 26.09 -10.93 2.84
CA PRO A 229 25.98 -12.38 2.81
C PRO A 229 24.93 -12.89 3.81
N LEU A 230 23.98 -13.69 3.34
CA LEU A 230 22.91 -14.29 4.12
C LEU A 230 22.86 -15.81 3.90
N PRO A 231 22.40 -16.59 4.90
CA PRO A 231 22.18 -18.02 4.71
C PRO A 231 21.08 -18.28 3.68
N ASN A 232 21.35 -19.16 2.73
CA ASN A 232 20.42 -19.56 1.67
C ASN A 232 20.21 -21.09 1.57
N GLY A 233 21.01 -21.91 2.26
CA GLY A 233 20.88 -23.37 2.31
C GLY A 233 22.03 -24.06 3.03
N GLU A 234 22.13 -25.38 2.83
CA GLU A 234 23.02 -26.31 3.53
C GLU A 234 22.77 -26.33 5.04
N PHE A 235 21.49 -26.29 5.44
CA PHE A 235 21.13 -26.25 6.85
C PHE A 235 21.32 -27.60 7.55
N GLU A 236 22.19 -27.64 8.56
CA GLU A 236 22.47 -28.86 9.34
C GLU A 236 22.44 -28.58 10.85
N TRP A 237 22.02 -29.58 11.62
CA TRP A 237 22.12 -29.54 13.08
C TRP A 237 23.57 -29.77 13.51
N ILE A 238 24.05 -28.92 14.43
CA ILE A 238 25.39 -29.10 15.01
C ILE A 238 25.26 -29.85 16.34
N GLU A 239 25.89 -31.03 16.43
CA GLU A 239 25.83 -31.88 17.62
C GLU A 239 26.68 -31.34 18.78
N ASN A 240 27.84 -30.73 18.49
CA ASN A 240 28.79 -30.21 19.48
C ASN A 240 28.95 -28.69 19.36
N VAL A 241 28.04 -27.94 19.97
CA VAL A 241 28.07 -26.46 19.94
C VAL A 241 29.35 -25.88 20.58
N ASP A 242 29.91 -26.57 21.58
CA ASP A 242 31.13 -26.13 22.30
C ASP A 242 32.40 -26.15 21.43
N GLU A 243 32.38 -26.85 20.29
CA GLU A 243 33.50 -26.89 19.33
C GLU A 243 33.43 -25.74 18.30
N ILE A 244 32.34 -24.97 18.27
CA ILE A 244 32.19 -23.82 17.39
C ILE A 244 32.83 -22.60 18.05
N ASN A 245 33.90 -22.08 17.46
CA ASN A 245 34.39 -20.75 17.79
C ASN A 245 33.62 -19.70 16.98
N ILE A 246 32.70 -18.98 17.62
CA ILE A 246 31.89 -17.92 16.97
C ILE A 246 32.79 -16.84 16.35
N ASP A 247 33.95 -16.58 16.93
CA ASP A 247 34.90 -15.59 16.41
C ASP A 247 35.46 -15.94 15.03
N ASP A 248 35.46 -17.23 14.65
CA ASP A 248 35.90 -17.68 13.31
C ASP A 248 34.91 -17.27 12.21
N TYR A 249 33.70 -16.84 12.59
CA TYR A 249 32.61 -16.42 11.70
C TYR A 249 32.29 -14.92 11.81
N LEU A 250 33.04 -14.16 12.63
CA LEU A 250 32.87 -12.72 12.75
C LEU A 250 33.65 -11.97 11.66
N GLY A 251 32.90 -11.39 10.71
CA GLY A 251 33.37 -10.33 9.80
C GLY A 251 33.88 -10.83 8.45
N ASP A 252 33.27 -10.34 7.37
CA ASP A 252 33.75 -10.39 5.98
C ASP A 252 34.14 -11.76 5.41
N SER A 253 33.76 -12.86 6.05
CA SER A 253 33.67 -14.15 5.37
C SER A 253 32.65 -13.98 4.25
N GLY A 254 33.04 -14.20 2.99
CA GLY A 254 32.15 -14.12 1.83
C GLY A 254 30.99 -15.14 1.83
N ARG A 255 30.81 -15.84 2.95
CA ARG A 255 29.67 -16.70 3.29
C ARG A 255 29.08 -16.16 4.59
N GLY A 256 27.80 -15.82 4.57
CA GLY A 256 27.04 -15.58 5.79
C GLY A 256 27.07 -16.84 6.67
N ILE A 257 26.83 -16.68 7.96
CA ILE A 257 26.50 -17.81 8.84
C ILE A 257 25.22 -18.46 8.33
#